data_AF-A0A8H4Q5R8-F1
#
_entry.id   AF-A0A8H4Q5R8-F1
#
_cell.length_a   1.000
_cell.length_b   1.000
_cell.length_c   1.000
_cell.angle_alpha   90.00
_cell.angle_beta   90.00
_cell.angle_gamma   90.00
#
_symmetry.space_group_name_H-M   'P 1'
#
loop_
_entity.id
_entity.type
_entity.pdbx_description
1 polymer ?
#
loop_
_entity_poly.entity_id
_entity_poly.type
_entity_poly.pdbx_seq_one_letter_code
_entity_poly.pdbx_strand_id
1 'polypeptide(L)'
;MYWLTSPPSPPPPPNNRHPLLQRRRPPPAKKQSLDDDIVFLFRGEEAQRRSPHHVRLRGGFEPALPGYVNFDTAFQMGHHMDGGGLEELWGSEILGQGSDDVFLDAFEGPTDSVEWGGSVGTIYASPEGFIYIIHPTPNMIDPSNNEFLSNLATANREICALGGIQFSQVYGWISYSEYLAIEEAVEARTGGISVETDSLFQRELVSEVLQRAQRNEAYDVGWFRYGVTRGVSEDLRGIDDAVAFMDAQGVQG
;
A
#
# COMPACT_ATOMS: atom_id res chain seq x y z
N MET A 1 47.32 10.20 39.24
CA MET A 1 46.08 10.93 39.56
C MET A 1 45.21 10.84 38.31
N TYR A 2 44.32 9.85 38.24
CA TYR A 2 43.46 9.64 37.07
C TYR A 2 42.11 10.27 37.36
N TRP A 3 41.70 11.20 36.51
CA TRP A 3 40.39 11.83 36.56
C TRP A 3 39.37 10.91 35.88
N LEU A 4 38.47 10.33 36.68
CA LEU A 4 37.29 9.61 36.18
C LEU A 4 36.27 10.65 35.71
N THR A 5 36.20 10.87 34.39
CA THR A 5 35.10 11.63 33.79
C THR A 5 33.88 10.72 33.72
N SER A 6 32.76 11.20 34.26
CA SER A 6 31.48 10.47 34.17
C SER A 6 31.02 10.36 32.71
N PRO A 7 30.39 9.23 32.32
CA PRO A 7 29.82 9.09 30.99
C PRO A 7 28.72 10.14 30.75
N PRO A 8 28.55 10.63 29.52
CA PRO A 8 27.50 11.58 29.18
C PRO A 8 26.12 10.95 29.43
N SER A 9 25.21 11.75 29.99
CA SER A 9 23.82 11.35 30.19
C SER A 9 23.14 11.04 28.86
N PRO A 10 22.25 10.03 28.80
CA PRO A 10 21.46 9.77 27.61
C PRO A 10 20.57 10.98 27.29
N PRO A 11 20.28 11.24 26.00
CA PRO A 11 19.39 12.31 25.60
C PRO A 11 17.99 12.08 26.19
N PRO A 12 17.26 13.16 26.52
CA PRO A 12 15.89 13.04 27.00
C PRO A 12 15.01 12.40 25.91
N PRO A 13 13.99 11.61 26.29
CA PRO A 13 13.04 11.06 25.34
C PRO A 13 12.31 12.19 24.60
N PRO A 14 11.94 11.99 23.32
CA PRO A 14 11.20 12.97 22.54
C PRO A 14 9.89 13.32 23.26
N ASN A 15 9.62 14.63 23.33
CA ASN A 15 8.45 15.17 24.01
C ASN A 15 7.21 15.00 23.11
N ASN A 16 6.63 13.80 23.10
CA ASN A 16 5.41 13.46 22.35
C ASN A 16 4.15 14.07 23.00
N ARG A 17 4.14 15.39 23.24
CA ARG A 17 2.94 16.12 23.60
C ARG A 17 2.32 16.69 22.34
N HIS A 18 1.73 15.81 21.52
CA HIS A 18 0.75 16.29 20.55
C HIS A 18 -0.39 16.96 21.32
N PRO A 19 -0.84 18.16 20.91
CA PRO A 19 -2.03 18.77 21.46
C PRO A 19 -3.18 17.76 21.41
N LEU A 20 -3.94 17.62 22.50
CA LEU A 20 -5.20 16.91 22.50
C LEU A 20 -6.17 17.67 21.58
N LEU A 21 -6.05 17.44 20.28
CA LEU A 21 -7.02 17.88 19.29
C LEU A 21 -8.36 17.34 19.77
N GLN A 22 -9.30 18.25 20.02
CA GLN A 22 -10.66 17.90 20.41
C GLN A 22 -11.18 16.91 19.38
N ARG A 23 -11.38 15.65 19.80
CA ARG A 23 -11.89 14.55 18.98
C ARG A 23 -13.22 14.97 18.35
N ARG A 24 -13.15 15.55 17.15
CA ARG A 24 -14.33 15.74 16.31
C ARG A 24 -14.84 14.33 16.02
N ARG A 25 -16.14 14.11 16.24
CA ARG A 25 -16.75 12.85 15.82
C ARG A 25 -16.51 12.73 14.32
N PRO A 26 -15.90 11.63 13.84
CA PRO A 26 -15.68 11.45 12.42
C PRO A 26 -17.02 11.56 11.70
N PRO A 27 -17.06 12.19 10.52
CA PRO A 27 -18.27 12.20 9.71
C PRO A 27 -18.75 10.76 9.51
N PRO A 28 -20.07 10.50 9.49
CA PRO A 28 -20.58 9.16 9.22
C PRO A 28 -20.03 8.69 7.88
N ALA A 29 -19.40 7.52 7.86
CA ALA A 29 -18.87 6.93 6.64
C ALA A 29 -19.97 6.94 5.57
N LYS A 30 -19.65 7.49 4.38
CA LYS A 30 -20.56 7.39 3.24
C LYS A 30 -20.73 5.90 2.99
N LYS A 31 -21.96 5.39 3.21
CA LYS A 31 -22.27 4.00 2.88
C LYS A 31 -22.08 3.84 1.39
N GLN A 32 -21.01 3.15 1.00
CA GLN A 32 -20.88 2.67 -0.37
C GLN A 32 -22.07 1.73 -0.62
N SER A 33 -22.67 1.85 -1.80
CA SER A 33 -23.77 0.97 -2.17
C SER A 33 -23.23 -0.46 -2.15
N LEU A 34 -23.97 -1.40 -1.52
CA LEU A 34 -23.64 -2.83 -1.61
C LEU A 34 -23.73 -3.35 -3.06
N ASP A 35 -24.32 -2.56 -3.98
CA ASP A 35 -24.38 -2.84 -5.41
C ASP A 35 -23.13 -2.35 -6.17
N ASP A 36 -22.21 -1.63 -5.53
CA ASP A 36 -20.90 -1.38 -6.14
C ASP A 36 -20.09 -2.68 -5.99
N ASP A 37 -19.83 -3.35 -7.11
CA ASP A 37 -19.02 -4.58 -7.17
C ASP A 37 -17.81 -4.44 -6.24
N ILE A 38 -17.72 -5.28 -5.21
CA ILE A 38 -16.57 -5.27 -4.29
C ILE A 38 -15.35 -5.65 -5.12
N VAL A 39 -14.49 -4.67 -5.34
CA VAL A 39 -13.26 -4.90 -6.07
C VAL A 39 -12.14 -5.10 -5.05
N PHE A 40 -11.65 -6.34 -4.98
CA PHE A 40 -10.40 -6.59 -4.28
C PHE A 40 -9.24 -5.97 -5.05
N LEU A 41 -8.23 -5.53 -4.31
CA LEU A 41 -6.95 -5.13 -4.85
C LEU A 41 -5.97 -6.30 -4.71
N PHE A 42 -5.00 -6.37 -5.62
CA PHE A 42 -4.02 -7.45 -5.66
C PHE A 42 -2.61 -6.92 -5.48
N ARG A 43 -1.77 -7.71 -4.81
CA ARG A 43 -0.37 -7.38 -4.55
C ARG A 43 0.52 -8.60 -4.68
N GLY A 44 1.52 -8.54 -5.54
CA GLY A 44 2.56 -9.55 -5.67
C GLY A 44 3.67 -9.37 -4.65
N GLU A 45 4.22 -10.48 -4.16
CA GLU A 45 5.32 -10.48 -3.22
C GLU A 45 6.27 -11.64 -3.48
N GLU A 46 7.55 -11.41 -3.21
CA GLU A 46 8.56 -12.45 -3.24
C GLU A 46 8.49 -13.36 -2.00
N ALA A 47 8.63 -14.67 -2.21
CA ALA A 47 8.51 -15.67 -1.16
C ALA A 47 9.48 -15.44 0.01
N GLN A 48 10.71 -15.03 -0.31
CA GLN A 48 11.79 -14.85 0.66
C GLN A 48 11.65 -13.54 1.44
N ARG A 49 11.01 -12.53 0.85
CA ARG A 49 10.84 -11.21 1.45
C ARG A 49 9.64 -11.19 2.41
N ARG A 50 8.45 -11.57 1.94
CA ARG A 50 7.21 -11.44 2.71
C ARG A 50 6.25 -12.62 2.49
N SER A 51 6.61 -13.78 3.03
CA SER A 51 5.68 -14.92 3.13
C SER A 51 4.45 -14.60 3.99
N PRO A 52 3.31 -15.31 3.83
CA PRO A 52 2.09 -15.04 4.61
C PRO A 52 2.30 -15.11 6.12
N HIS A 53 3.16 -16.04 6.57
CA HIS A 53 3.54 -16.14 7.98
C HIS A 53 4.32 -14.90 8.44
N HIS A 54 5.24 -14.38 7.61
CA HIS A 54 5.98 -13.16 7.91
C HIS A 54 5.07 -11.94 8.00
N VAL A 55 4.20 -11.73 7.00
CA VAL A 55 3.23 -10.62 6.98
C VAL A 55 2.33 -10.68 8.21
N ARG A 56 1.84 -11.87 8.57
CA ARG A 56 1.07 -12.08 9.80
C ARG A 56 1.82 -11.66 11.07
N LEU A 57 3.09 -12.05 11.21
CA LEU A 57 3.90 -11.71 12.38
C LEU A 57 4.17 -10.20 12.51
N ARG A 58 4.21 -9.49 11.38
CA ARG A 58 4.38 -8.02 11.33
C ARG A 58 3.06 -7.28 11.51
N GLY A 59 1.93 -7.99 11.54
CA GLY A 59 0.60 -7.38 11.63
C GLY A 59 0.12 -6.75 10.33
N GLY A 60 0.81 -7.00 9.22
CA GLY A 60 0.48 -6.43 7.91
C GLY A 60 1.69 -6.19 7.03
N PHE A 61 1.48 -5.39 6.00
CA PHE A 61 2.50 -4.75 5.19
C PHE A 61 2.81 -3.39 5.82
N GLU A 62 4.08 -3.20 6.17
CA GLU A 62 4.58 -1.94 6.70
C GLU A 62 5.34 -1.20 5.58
N PRO A 63 5.35 0.14 5.61
CA PRO A 63 6.24 0.94 4.75
C PRO A 63 7.68 0.41 4.80
N ALA A 64 8.37 0.50 3.66
CA ALA A 64 9.63 -0.20 3.44
C ALA A 64 10.69 0.14 4.49
N LEU A 65 10.68 1.37 5.00
CA LEU A 65 11.70 1.88 5.90
C LEU A 65 11.17 2.26 7.29
N PRO A 66 11.74 1.67 8.36
CA PRO A 66 11.47 2.11 9.71
C PRO A 66 11.81 3.59 9.90
N GLY A 67 10.94 4.31 10.60
CA GLY A 67 11.16 5.72 10.90
C GLY A 67 10.76 6.69 9.78
N TYR A 68 10.06 6.23 8.74
CA TYR A 68 9.47 7.07 7.68
C TYR A 68 8.70 8.28 8.22
N VAL A 69 8.11 8.16 9.42
CA VAL A 69 7.37 9.22 10.12
C VAL A 69 8.20 10.48 10.42
N ASN A 70 9.53 10.40 10.33
CA ASN A 70 10.44 11.53 10.53
C ASN A 70 10.73 12.31 9.24
N PHE A 71 10.18 11.88 8.10
CA PHE A 71 10.44 12.43 6.79
C PHE A 71 9.13 12.85 6.14
N ASP A 72 8.95 14.16 5.96
CA ASP A 72 7.74 14.69 5.32
C ASP A 72 7.55 14.18 3.89
N THR A 73 8.67 13.98 3.16
CA THR A 73 8.67 13.42 1.81
C THR A 73 8.14 12.00 1.74
N ALA A 74 8.22 11.24 2.83
CA ALA A 74 7.73 9.86 2.87
C ALA A 74 6.22 9.80 2.59
N PHE A 75 5.49 10.88 2.88
CA PHE A 75 4.04 10.96 2.68
C PHE A 75 3.66 11.55 1.31
N GLN A 76 4.61 11.85 0.43
CA GLN A 76 4.34 12.37 -0.91
C GLN A 76 4.15 11.21 -1.91
N MET A 77 2.95 11.05 -2.45
CA MET A 77 2.63 10.07 -3.49
C MET A 77 3.45 10.31 -4.75
N GLY A 78 3.71 11.57 -5.09
CA GLY A 78 4.55 11.92 -6.24
C GLY A 78 5.98 11.42 -6.07
N HIS A 79 6.52 11.49 -4.85
CA HIS A 79 7.84 10.95 -4.54
C HIS A 79 7.87 9.42 -4.72
N HIS A 80 6.88 8.74 -4.16
CA HIS A 80 6.70 7.29 -4.27
C HIS A 80 6.58 6.82 -5.74
N MET A 81 5.72 7.47 -6.53
CA MET A 81 5.44 7.05 -7.91
C MET A 81 6.58 7.35 -8.89
N ASP A 82 7.40 8.35 -8.60
CA ASP A 82 8.51 8.72 -9.48
C ASP A 82 9.75 7.83 -9.27
N GLY A 83 9.75 6.97 -8.24
CA GLY A 83 10.81 5.97 -8.02
C GLY A 83 12.20 6.58 -7.79
N GLY A 84 12.27 7.82 -7.30
CA GLY A 84 13.52 8.54 -6.99
C GLY A 84 14.04 9.51 -8.07
N GLY A 85 13.35 9.72 -9.19
CA GLY A 85 13.78 10.65 -10.25
C GLY A 85 13.75 12.15 -9.85
N LEU A 86 12.94 12.52 -8.87
CA LEU A 86 12.72 13.91 -8.42
C LEU A 86 13.89 14.47 -7.60
N GLU A 87 14.90 13.66 -7.30
CA GLU A 87 16.09 14.06 -6.54
C GLU A 87 16.89 15.20 -7.23
N GLU A 88 16.87 15.27 -8.56
CA GLU A 88 17.54 16.34 -9.31
C GLU A 88 16.85 17.72 -9.20
N LEU A 89 15.56 17.78 -8.87
CA LEU A 89 14.82 19.06 -8.82
C LEU A 89 14.70 19.67 -7.42
N TRP A 90 14.85 18.87 -6.36
CA TRP A 90 14.50 19.29 -4.99
C TRP A 90 15.67 19.38 -4.00
N GLY A 91 16.91 19.31 -4.49
CA GLY A 91 18.10 19.72 -3.73
C GLY A 91 18.65 18.61 -2.83
N SER A 92 19.44 17.73 -3.45
CA SER A 92 20.35 16.78 -2.78
C SER A 92 21.50 17.51 -2.06
N GLU A 93 21.20 18.23 -0.96
CA GLU A 93 22.23 18.81 -0.07
C GLU A 93 22.26 18.18 1.32
N ILE A 94 21.40 17.21 1.66
CA ILE A 94 21.32 16.69 3.04
C ILE A 94 21.85 15.26 3.25
N LEU A 95 22.06 14.44 2.22
CA LEU A 95 22.64 13.10 2.42
C LEU A 95 23.98 12.98 1.70
N GLY A 96 25.03 12.98 2.51
CA GLY A 96 26.41 12.87 2.08
C GLY A 96 26.65 11.61 1.26
N GLN A 97 27.30 11.83 0.11
CA GLN A 97 27.88 10.86 -0.80
C GLN A 97 28.28 9.51 -0.17
N GLY A 98 27.65 8.43 -0.63
CA GLY A 98 28.27 7.11 -0.61
C GLY A 98 27.42 5.99 -0.03
N SER A 99 26.21 5.78 -0.54
CA SER A 99 25.52 4.50 -0.39
C SER A 99 24.42 4.42 -1.45
N ASP A 100 24.24 3.25 -2.06
CA ASP A 100 23.11 2.91 -2.93
C ASP A 100 21.83 2.87 -2.06
N ASP A 101 21.42 4.04 -1.57
CA ASP A 101 20.46 4.20 -0.49
C ASP A 101 19.03 3.95 -0.97
N VAL A 102 18.45 2.90 -0.38
CA VAL A 102 17.04 2.52 -0.47
C VAL A 102 16.18 3.69 0.02
N PHE A 103 15.34 4.24 -0.87
CA PHE A 103 14.53 5.46 -0.65
C PHE A 103 13.42 5.31 0.40
N LEU A 104 13.26 6.37 1.22
CA LEU A 104 12.44 6.53 2.45
C LEU A 104 10.98 6.91 2.18
N ASP A 105 10.11 5.93 1.86
CA ASP A 105 8.69 6.20 1.61
C ASP A 105 7.74 5.62 2.69
N ALA A 106 6.71 6.40 3.04
CA ALA A 106 5.55 6.02 3.88
C ALA A 106 4.48 5.33 3.05
N PHE A 107 4.59 5.47 1.73
CA PHE A 107 4.08 4.54 0.75
C PHE A 107 5.12 3.44 0.57
N GLU A 108 4.67 2.20 0.43
CA GLU A 108 5.60 1.09 0.30
C GLU A 108 6.31 1.21 -1.06
N GLY A 109 7.65 1.29 -1.09
CA GLY A 109 8.45 1.73 -2.25
C GLY A 109 8.28 0.97 -3.59
N PRO A 110 9.19 1.14 -4.57
CA PRO A 110 8.92 0.91 -6.01
C PRO A 110 8.54 -0.51 -6.48
N THR A 111 8.45 -1.49 -5.56
CA THR A 111 8.00 -2.87 -5.82
C THR A 111 6.61 -3.19 -5.27
N ASP A 112 5.93 -2.22 -4.64
CA ASP A 112 4.96 -2.50 -3.60
C ASP A 112 3.64 -1.71 -3.80
N SER A 113 3.12 -1.69 -5.02
CA SER A 113 1.78 -1.19 -5.38
C SER A 113 0.67 -2.18 -5.00
N VAL A 114 -0.56 -1.70 -4.79
CA VAL A 114 -1.78 -2.55 -4.83
C VAL A 114 -2.61 -2.11 -6.03
N GLU A 115 -3.16 -3.04 -6.80
CA GLU A 115 -3.69 -2.69 -8.11
C GLU A 115 -5.09 -3.22 -8.40
N TRP A 116 -5.75 -2.54 -9.34
CA TRP A 116 -7.03 -2.96 -9.89
C TRP A 116 -6.82 -4.11 -10.89
N GLY A 117 -7.22 -5.32 -10.49
CA GLY A 117 -7.15 -6.53 -11.32
C GLY A 117 -5.94 -7.40 -11.01
N GLY A 118 -6.10 -8.72 -11.12
CA GLY A 118 -5.12 -9.70 -10.65
C GLY A 118 -3.79 -9.72 -11.42
N SER A 119 -3.80 -9.22 -12.66
CA SER A 119 -2.75 -9.45 -13.66
C SER A 119 -1.58 -8.47 -13.67
N VAL A 120 -1.71 -7.33 -12.99
CA VAL A 120 -0.61 -6.36 -12.86
C VAL A 120 0.08 -6.58 -11.51
N GLY A 121 -0.69 -6.99 -10.48
CA GLY A 121 -0.13 -7.45 -9.21
C GLY A 121 0.83 -8.64 -9.34
N THR A 122 0.84 -9.35 -10.46
CA THR A 122 1.82 -10.40 -10.78
C THR A 122 3.22 -9.88 -11.10
N ILE A 123 3.36 -8.63 -11.56
CA ILE A 123 4.64 -8.07 -12.01
C ILE A 123 5.70 -8.12 -10.90
N TYR A 124 5.25 -8.04 -9.65
CA TYR A 124 6.11 -8.02 -8.46
C TYR A 124 6.20 -9.35 -7.74
N ALA A 125 5.49 -10.39 -8.19
CA ALA A 125 5.58 -11.71 -7.61
C ALA A 125 6.73 -12.52 -8.23
N SER A 126 7.58 -13.09 -7.37
CA SER A 126 8.58 -14.07 -7.83
C SER A 126 7.89 -15.39 -8.22
N PRO A 127 8.54 -16.29 -8.99
CA PRO A 127 7.99 -17.61 -9.34
C PRO A 127 7.50 -18.44 -8.14
N GLU A 128 8.19 -18.33 -7.01
CA GLU A 128 7.84 -18.97 -5.74
C GLU A 128 7.00 -18.08 -4.81
N GLY A 129 6.68 -16.87 -5.26
CA GLY A 129 6.03 -15.82 -4.49
C GLY A 129 4.53 -16.00 -4.29
N PHE A 130 3.90 -14.93 -3.84
CA PHE A 130 2.48 -14.91 -3.48
C PHE A 130 1.78 -13.71 -4.11
N ILE A 131 0.50 -13.91 -4.44
CA ILE A 131 -0.44 -12.83 -4.73
C ILE A 131 -1.37 -12.69 -3.54
N TYR A 132 -1.32 -11.55 -2.87
CA TYR A 132 -2.21 -11.19 -1.78
C TYR A 132 -3.46 -10.51 -2.33
N ILE A 133 -4.60 -10.87 -1.72
CA ILE A 133 -5.91 -10.34 -2.05
C ILE A 133 -6.31 -9.42 -0.90
N ILE A 134 -6.44 -8.14 -1.20
CA ILE A 134 -6.56 -7.08 -0.20
C ILE A 134 -7.89 -6.37 -0.35
N HIS A 135 -8.58 -6.19 0.76
CA HIS A 135 -9.81 -5.42 0.78
C HIS A 135 -9.51 -3.91 0.75
N PRO A 136 -10.13 -3.14 -0.14
CA PRO A 136 -10.00 -1.70 -0.16
C PRO A 136 -10.35 -1.03 1.17
N THR A 137 -9.57 -0.05 1.59
CA THR A 137 -9.88 0.75 2.77
C THR A 137 -9.50 2.21 2.54
N PRO A 138 -9.93 3.17 3.38
CA PRO A 138 -9.78 4.58 3.05
C PRO A 138 -8.34 5.10 3.07
N ASN A 139 -7.38 4.34 3.61
CA ASN A 139 -5.95 4.68 3.48
C ASN A 139 -5.38 4.30 2.10
N MET A 140 -6.16 3.61 1.26
CA MET A 140 -5.79 3.28 -0.11
C MET A 140 -6.25 4.41 -1.03
N ILE A 141 -5.30 5.07 -1.69
CA ILE A 141 -5.51 6.30 -2.45
C ILE A 141 -5.31 6.02 -3.94
N ASP A 142 -6.30 6.38 -4.73
CA ASP A 142 -6.25 6.32 -6.19
C ASP A 142 -5.72 7.63 -6.78
N PRO A 143 -4.49 7.65 -7.33
CA PRO A 143 -3.87 8.86 -7.88
C PRO A 143 -4.47 9.31 -9.21
N SER A 144 -5.28 8.47 -9.88
CA SER A 144 -5.74 8.71 -11.25
C SER A 144 -6.55 10.01 -11.44
N ASN A 145 -7.05 10.60 -10.35
CA ASN A 145 -7.82 11.85 -10.40
C ASN A 145 -6.97 13.13 -10.33
N ASN A 146 -5.66 13.02 -10.04
CA ASN A 146 -4.74 14.14 -10.05
C ASN A 146 -3.90 14.07 -11.33
N GLU A 147 -3.92 15.10 -12.18
CA GLU A 147 -3.24 15.07 -13.49
C GLU A 147 -1.74 14.76 -13.37
N PHE A 148 -1.06 15.40 -12.42
CA PHE A 148 0.37 15.18 -12.17
C PHE A 148 0.66 13.74 -11.72
N LEU A 149 -0.05 13.25 -10.69
CA LEU A 149 0.14 11.88 -10.18
C LEU A 149 -0.33 10.82 -11.19
N SER A 150 -1.39 11.10 -11.95
CA SER A 150 -1.90 10.21 -12.97
C SER A 150 -0.88 9.97 -14.08
N ASN A 151 -0.11 11.01 -14.45
CA ASN A 151 0.97 10.89 -15.43
C ASN A 151 2.08 9.96 -14.94
N LEU A 152 2.40 10.00 -13.65
CA LEU A 152 3.37 9.08 -13.02
C LEU A 152 2.80 7.65 -12.90
N ALA A 153 1.52 7.51 -12.55
CA ALA A 153 0.84 6.23 -12.33
C ALA A 153 0.44 5.48 -13.62
N THR A 154 0.63 6.09 -14.81
CA THR A 154 0.04 5.61 -16.08
C THR A 154 0.43 4.20 -16.49
N ALA A 155 1.57 3.67 -16.04
CA ALA A 155 1.99 2.30 -16.41
C ALA A 155 1.18 1.22 -15.66
N ASN A 156 0.87 1.41 -14.38
CA ASN A 156 0.52 0.28 -13.50
C ASN A 156 -0.85 0.38 -12.82
N ARG A 157 -1.60 1.49 -12.97
CA ARG A 157 -2.89 1.71 -12.26
C ARG A 157 -2.78 1.46 -10.75
N GLU A 158 -1.65 1.86 -10.19
CA GLU A 158 -1.26 1.68 -8.80
C GLU A 158 -2.18 2.43 -7.83
N ILE A 159 -2.47 1.79 -6.71
CA ILE A 159 -3.15 2.35 -5.54
C ILE A 159 -2.18 2.38 -4.37
N CYS A 160 -2.01 3.56 -3.79
CA CYS A 160 -1.07 3.78 -2.69
C CYS A 160 -1.74 3.52 -1.34
N ALA A 161 -1.13 2.67 -0.51
CA ALA A 161 -1.58 2.43 0.86
C ALA A 161 -0.83 3.32 1.85
N LEU A 162 -1.46 4.43 2.26
CA LEU A 162 -0.89 5.37 3.23
C LEU A 162 -0.67 4.67 4.58
N GLY A 163 0.59 4.53 4.99
CA GLY A 163 0.96 3.88 6.25
C GLY A 163 0.87 2.35 6.23
N GLY A 164 0.79 1.73 5.05
CA GLY A 164 0.79 0.28 4.86
C GLY A 164 -0.59 -0.37 4.91
N ILE A 165 -0.62 -1.70 5.02
CA ILE A 165 -1.83 -2.52 4.92
C ILE A 165 -1.91 -3.45 6.12
N GLN A 166 -2.97 -3.36 6.90
CA GLN A 166 -3.15 -4.22 8.08
C GLN A 166 -3.41 -5.67 7.65
N PHE A 167 -2.89 -6.64 8.41
CA PHE A 167 -3.12 -8.06 8.10
C PHE A 167 -4.61 -8.44 8.14
N SER A 168 -5.42 -7.75 8.95
CA SER A 168 -6.88 -7.95 8.96
C SER A 168 -7.57 -7.46 7.68
N GLN A 169 -6.94 -6.62 6.86
CA GLN A 169 -7.43 -6.17 5.55
C GLN A 169 -7.16 -7.21 4.45
N VAL A 170 -6.21 -8.11 4.66
CA VAL A 170 -5.86 -9.18 3.72
C VAL A 170 -6.95 -10.24 3.75
N TYR A 171 -7.69 -10.42 2.66
CA TYR A 171 -8.72 -11.45 2.52
C TYR A 171 -8.10 -12.86 2.47
N GLY A 172 -6.99 -12.99 1.76
CA GLY A 172 -6.28 -14.25 1.56
C GLY A 172 -5.08 -14.06 0.64
N TRP A 173 -4.48 -15.18 0.25
CA TRP A 173 -3.36 -15.20 -0.68
C TRP A 173 -3.36 -16.49 -1.51
N ILE A 174 -2.69 -16.45 -2.64
CA ILE A 174 -2.49 -17.61 -3.53
C ILE A 174 -1.02 -17.65 -3.95
N SER A 175 -0.46 -18.84 -4.19
CA SER A 175 0.90 -18.90 -4.75
C SER A 175 0.90 -18.38 -6.17
N TYR A 176 2.00 -17.75 -6.57
CA TYR A 176 2.13 -17.21 -7.92
C TYR A 176 1.94 -18.28 -9.01
N SER A 177 2.52 -19.46 -8.82
CA SER A 177 2.35 -20.61 -9.72
C SER A 177 0.90 -21.07 -9.87
N GLU A 178 0.10 -21.01 -8.82
CA GLU A 178 -1.31 -21.39 -8.86
C GLU A 178 -2.15 -20.29 -9.53
N TYR A 179 -1.82 -19.01 -9.28
CA TYR A 179 -2.42 -17.89 -10.01
C TYR A 179 -2.22 -18.04 -11.52
N LEU A 180 -0.99 -18.31 -12.00
CA LEU A 180 -0.70 -18.48 -13.43
C LEU A 180 -1.50 -19.64 -14.04
N ALA A 181 -1.64 -20.74 -13.31
CA ALA A 181 -2.45 -21.88 -13.76
C ALA A 181 -3.94 -21.54 -13.87
N ILE A 182 -4.46 -20.64 -13.02
CA ILE A 182 -5.83 -20.13 -13.14
C ILE A 182 -5.94 -19.21 -14.35
N GLU A 183 -5.01 -18.27 -14.52
CA GLU A 183 -5.00 -17.32 -15.63
C GLU A 183 -4.97 -18.03 -16.99
N GLU A 184 -4.05 -18.98 -17.19
CA GLU A 184 -3.98 -19.82 -18.39
C GLU A 184 -5.28 -20.58 -18.64
N ALA A 185 -5.88 -21.14 -17.58
CA ALA A 185 -7.13 -21.89 -17.69
C ALA A 185 -8.32 -20.99 -18.05
N VAL A 186 -8.37 -19.74 -17.55
CA VAL A 186 -9.41 -18.77 -17.90
C VAL A 186 -9.21 -18.31 -19.35
N GLU A 187 -7.98 -17.97 -19.76
CA GLU A 187 -7.65 -17.55 -21.12
C GLU A 187 -8.02 -18.61 -22.16
N ALA A 188 -7.72 -19.88 -21.87
CA ALA A 188 -8.11 -21.00 -22.73
C ALA A 188 -9.63 -21.13 -22.91
N ARG A 189 -10.43 -20.76 -21.88
CA ARG A 189 -11.90 -20.80 -21.95
C ARG A 189 -12.50 -19.58 -22.65
N THR A 190 -11.89 -18.40 -22.51
CA THR A 190 -12.36 -17.15 -23.13
C THR A 190 -11.93 -17.01 -24.59
N GLY A 191 -11.12 -17.93 -25.11
CA GLY A 191 -10.69 -17.93 -26.51
C GLY A 191 -9.52 -16.99 -26.78
N GLY A 192 -8.62 -16.81 -25.81
CA GLY A 192 -7.42 -15.97 -25.95
C GLY A 192 -7.70 -14.46 -25.84
N ILE A 193 -8.82 -14.08 -25.22
CA ILE A 193 -9.08 -12.67 -24.91
C ILE A 193 -8.18 -12.28 -23.72
N SER A 194 -7.32 -11.28 -23.94
CA SER A 194 -6.39 -10.79 -22.93
C SER A 194 -7.11 -9.99 -21.83
N VAL A 195 -6.66 -10.27 -20.61
CA VAL A 195 -6.70 -9.48 -19.37
C VAL A 195 -7.01 -7.99 -19.54
N GLU A 196 -6.28 -7.28 -20.41
CA GLU A 196 -6.29 -5.81 -20.44
C GLU A 196 -7.56 -5.21 -21.06
N THR A 197 -8.36 -6.04 -21.75
CA THR A 197 -9.43 -5.54 -22.64
C THR A 197 -10.83 -6.04 -22.30
N ASP A 198 -10.99 -7.03 -21.41
CA ASP A 198 -12.30 -7.64 -21.17
C ASP A 198 -12.67 -7.77 -19.67
N SER A 199 -13.74 -7.06 -19.31
CA SER A 199 -14.36 -7.12 -17.98
C SER A 199 -14.85 -8.52 -17.57
N LEU A 200 -15.25 -9.37 -18.53
CA LEU A 200 -15.69 -10.74 -18.26
C LEU A 200 -14.52 -11.64 -17.88
N PHE A 201 -13.40 -11.53 -18.61
CA PHE A 201 -12.16 -12.23 -18.28
C PHE A 201 -11.71 -11.88 -16.86
N GLN A 202 -11.63 -10.57 -16.55
CA GLN A 202 -11.23 -10.09 -15.22
C GLN A 202 -12.15 -10.63 -14.12
N ARG A 203 -13.46 -10.60 -14.35
CA ARG A 203 -14.44 -11.11 -13.39
C ARG A 203 -14.29 -12.62 -13.16
N GLU A 204 -14.07 -13.40 -14.21
CA GLU A 204 -13.89 -14.85 -14.11
C GLU A 204 -12.58 -15.20 -13.41
N LEU A 205 -11.48 -14.54 -13.77
CA LEU A 205 -10.18 -14.68 -13.14
C LEU A 205 -10.25 -14.37 -11.64
N VAL A 206 -10.79 -13.21 -11.26
CA VAL A 206 -10.94 -12.81 -9.85
C VAL A 206 -11.81 -13.82 -9.09
N SER A 207 -12.91 -14.28 -9.69
CA SER A 207 -13.79 -15.28 -9.08
C SER A 207 -13.06 -16.60 -8.79
N GLU A 208 -12.30 -17.13 -9.76
CA GLU A 208 -11.52 -18.36 -9.58
C GLU A 208 -10.39 -18.20 -8.55
N VAL A 209 -9.68 -17.07 -8.59
CA VAL A 209 -8.64 -16.74 -7.60
C VAL A 209 -9.23 -16.70 -6.19
N LEU A 210 -10.37 -16.03 -5.98
CA LEU A 210 -11.03 -15.97 -4.67
C LEU A 210 -11.50 -17.34 -4.16
N GLN A 211 -11.85 -18.26 -5.05
CA GLN A 211 -12.29 -19.61 -4.69
C GLN A 211 -11.13 -20.52 -4.27
N ARG A 212 -9.94 -20.32 -4.84
CA ARG A 212 -8.76 -21.18 -4.59
C ARG A 212 -7.78 -20.60 -3.59
N ALA A 213 -7.79 -19.29 -3.41
CA ALA A 213 -6.90 -18.62 -2.47
C ALA A 213 -7.05 -19.20 -1.05
N GLN A 214 -5.91 -19.33 -0.38
CA GLN A 214 -5.87 -19.61 1.04
C GLN A 214 -6.48 -18.42 1.80
N ARG A 215 -7.56 -18.69 2.52
CA ARG A 215 -8.28 -17.66 3.27
C ARG A 215 -7.50 -17.24 4.52
N ASN A 216 -7.45 -15.93 4.76
CA ASN A 216 -6.92 -15.39 6.00
C ASN A 216 -7.99 -15.48 7.11
N GLU A 217 -7.71 -16.25 8.16
CA GLU A 217 -8.61 -16.36 9.32
C GLU A 217 -8.72 -15.07 10.14
N ALA A 218 -7.73 -14.17 10.03
CA ALA A 218 -7.73 -12.88 10.72
C ALA A 218 -8.43 -11.77 9.91
N TYR A 219 -8.95 -12.07 8.72
CA TYR A 219 -9.66 -11.10 7.89
C TYR A 219 -10.91 -10.56 8.61
N ASP A 220 -11.02 -9.24 8.73
CA ASP A 220 -12.19 -8.59 9.33
C ASP A 220 -13.22 -8.24 8.25
N VAL A 221 -14.37 -8.91 8.29
CA VAL A 221 -15.52 -8.59 7.42
C VAL A 221 -16.06 -7.17 7.64
N GLY A 222 -15.68 -6.50 8.73
CA GLY A 222 -15.94 -5.09 8.94
C GLY A 222 -15.38 -4.18 7.85
N TRP A 223 -14.36 -4.63 7.09
CA TRP A 223 -13.78 -3.85 6.00
C TRP A 223 -14.73 -3.61 4.82
N PHE A 224 -15.73 -4.48 4.62
CA PHE A 224 -16.74 -4.36 3.53
C PHE A 224 -17.54 -3.04 3.53
N ARG A 225 -17.44 -2.22 4.58
CA ARG A 225 -18.08 -0.90 4.64
C ARG A 225 -17.24 0.22 4.04
N TYR A 226 -16.03 -0.09 3.58
CA TYR A 226 -15.07 0.87 3.06
C TYR A 226 -14.70 0.55 1.61
N GLY A 227 -14.12 1.55 0.95
CA GLY A 227 -13.61 1.47 -0.41
C GLY A 227 -12.31 2.25 -0.56
N VAL A 228 -11.74 2.21 -1.76
CA VAL A 228 -10.60 3.06 -2.15
C VAL A 228 -11.01 4.53 -2.09
N THR A 229 -10.14 5.37 -1.54
CA THR A 229 -10.33 6.82 -1.56
C THR A 229 -9.99 7.36 -2.94
N ARG A 230 -10.98 7.98 -3.59
CA ARG A 230 -10.85 8.68 -4.88
C ARG A 230 -10.97 10.18 -4.69
N GLY A 231 -10.37 10.95 -5.61
CA GLY A 231 -10.53 12.40 -5.66
C GLY A 231 -9.67 13.18 -4.66
N VAL A 232 -8.50 12.64 -4.29
CA VAL A 232 -7.49 13.43 -3.58
C VAL A 232 -6.90 14.45 -4.57
N SER A 233 -7.13 15.74 -4.33
CA SER A 233 -6.77 16.80 -5.27
C SER A 233 -5.30 17.21 -5.19
N GLU A 234 -4.63 16.93 -4.08
CA GLU A 234 -3.26 17.37 -3.81
C GLU A 234 -2.44 16.24 -3.21
N ASP A 235 -1.14 16.28 -3.47
CA ASP A 235 -0.18 15.40 -2.79
C ASP A 235 -0.06 15.77 -1.30
N LEU A 236 0.18 14.79 -0.43
CA LEU A 236 0.31 15.06 1.01
C LEU A 236 1.71 15.59 1.29
N ARG A 237 1.84 16.68 2.04
CA ARG A 237 3.13 17.37 2.21
C ARG A 237 3.95 16.86 3.38
N GLY A 238 3.37 16.01 4.21
CA GLY A 238 4.01 15.46 5.41
C GLY A 238 3.03 14.74 6.32
N ILE A 239 3.48 14.41 7.53
CA ILE A 239 2.72 13.60 8.48
C ILE A 239 1.43 14.27 8.95
N ASP A 240 1.45 15.60 9.15
CA ASP A 240 0.26 16.33 9.61
C ASP A 240 -0.86 16.30 8.55
N ASP A 241 -0.51 16.39 7.27
CA ASP A 241 -1.46 16.28 6.16
C ASP A 241 -2.01 14.85 6.06
N ALA A 242 -1.14 13.84 6.21
CA ALA A 242 -1.54 12.43 6.21
C ALA A 242 -2.52 12.12 7.36
N VAL A 243 -2.25 12.62 8.57
CA VAL A 243 -3.14 12.48 9.73
C VAL A 243 -4.47 13.20 9.48
N ALA A 244 -4.43 14.44 9.00
CA ALA A 244 -5.63 15.22 8.71
C ALA A 244 -6.50 14.53 7.62
N PHE A 245 -5.85 13.95 6.61
CA PHE A 245 -6.49 13.15 5.59
C PHE A 245 -7.20 11.93 6.19
N MET A 246 -6.50 11.13 6.99
CA MET A 246 -7.05 9.92 7.61
C MET A 246 -8.21 10.23 8.56
N ASP A 247 -8.10 11.30 9.35
CA ASP A 247 -9.16 11.81 10.22
C ASP A 247 -10.42 12.19 9.40
N ALA A 248 -10.25 12.80 8.24
CA ALA A 248 -11.35 13.18 7.35
C ALA A 248 -12.08 11.96 6.75
N GLN A 249 -11.38 10.83 6.54
CA GLN A 249 -11.97 9.58 6.09
C GLN A 249 -12.75 8.83 7.19
N GLY A 250 -12.68 9.30 8.45
CA GLY A 250 -13.31 8.66 9.58
C GLY A 250 -12.67 7.33 9.98
N VAL A 251 -11.42 7.11 9.55
CA VAL A 251 -10.59 6.01 10.01
C VAL A 251 -9.80 6.51 11.21
N GLN A 252 -10.24 6.13 12.41
CA GLN A 252 -9.42 6.34 13.61
C GLN A 252 -8.41 5.18 13.68
N GLY A 253 -7.14 5.49 13.45
CA GLY A 253 -6.01 4.58 13.67
C GLY A 253 -5.77 4.28 15.15
#